data_AF-A0A957B2Z9-F1
#
_entry.id   AF-A0A957B2Z9-F1
#
_cell.length_a   1.000
_cell.length_b   1.000
_cell.length_c   1.000
_cell.angle_alpha   90.00
_cell.angle_beta   90.00
_cell.angle_gamma   90.00
#
_symmetry.space_group_name_H-M   'P 1'
#
loop_
_entity.id
_entity.type
_entity.pdbx_description
1 polymer ?
#
loop_
_entity_poly.entity_id
_entity_poly.type
_entity_poly.pdbx_seq_one_letter_code
_entity_poly.pdbx_strand_id
1 'polypeptide(L)' 'LRWSDTVTLAELEHEEYMRQGCRFAGRCPLVMDVCKTVVPPDIAIDDVLVKCHLYTKEAEA' A
#
# COMPACT_ATOMS: atom_id res chain seq x y z
N LEU A 1 29.87 -13.11 8.78
CA LEU A 1 28.84 -13.45 9.79
C LEU A 1 27.57 -13.77 9.02
N ARG A 2 27.28 -15.06 8.91
CA ARG A 2 26.27 -15.66 8.03
C ARG A 2 25.07 -15.99 8.93
N TRP A 3 23.96 -15.27 8.70
CA TRP A 3 22.58 -15.60 9.09
C TRP A 3 22.45 -16.56 10.29
N SER A 4 22.30 -15.98 11.48
CA SER A 4 22.28 -16.69 12.77
C SER A 4 20.92 -17.26 13.17
N ASP A 5 19.83 -16.80 12.54
CA ASP A 5 18.47 -17.08 12.99
C ASP A 5 17.65 -17.76 11.90
N THR A 6 16.85 -18.74 12.29
CA THR A 6 15.95 -19.47 11.40
C THR A 6 14.81 -18.55 11.01
N VAL A 7 14.80 -18.10 9.76
CA VAL A 7 13.70 -17.28 9.21
C VAL A 7 12.53 -18.19 8.89
N THR A 8 11.43 -18.05 9.63
CA THR A 8 10.16 -18.73 9.36
C THR A 8 9.46 -18.05 8.18
N LEU A 9 9.92 -18.37 6.97
CA LEU A 9 9.47 -17.76 5.71
C LEU A 9 7.93 -17.79 5.55
N ALA A 10 7.29 -18.85 6.05
CA ALA A 10 5.85 -19.07 5.93
C ALA A 10 4.98 -18.04 6.67
N GLU A 11 5.45 -17.47 7.78
CA GLU A 11 4.69 -16.47 8.56
C GLU A 11 4.74 -15.10 7.86
N LEU A 12 5.90 -14.74 7.30
CA LEU A 12 6.10 -13.50 6.53
C LEU A 12 5.27 -13.48 5.23
N GLU A 13 5.17 -14.62 4.54
CA GLU A 13 4.36 -14.74 3.32
C GLU A 13 2.86 -14.55 3.60
N HIS A 14 2.37 -14.98 4.76
CA HIS A 14 0.96 -14.91 5.12
C HIS A 14 0.51 -13.46 5.43
N GLU A 15 1.33 -12.72 6.17
CA GLU A 15 1.06 -11.30 6.49
C GLU A 15 1.14 -10.40 5.26
N GLU A 16 2.08 -10.67 4.33
CA GLU A 16 2.19 -9.95 3.06
C GLU A 16 0.99 -10.22 2.15
N TYR A 17 0.46 -11.46 2.13
CA TYR A 17 -0.73 -11.80 1.34
C TYR A 17 -2.01 -11.17 1.91
N MET A 18 -2.10 -11.06 3.24
CA MET A 18 -3.25 -10.47 3.93
C MET A 18 -3.21 -8.94 4.02
N ARG A 19 -2.20 -8.27 3.45
CA ARG A 19 -2.19 -6.80 3.38
C ARG A 19 -3.33 -6.31 2.49
N GLN A 20 -4.40 -5.92 3.14
CA GLN A 20 -5.55 -5.26 2.52
C GLN A 20 -5.23 -3.78 2.28
N GLY A 21 -5.85 -3.21 1.25
CA GLY A 21 -5.70 -1.79 0.92
C GLY A 21 -4.48 -1.40 0.07
N CYS A 22 -3.94 -0.21 0.30
CA CYS A 22 -2.83 0.36 -0.46
C CYS A 22 -1.53 -0.40 -0.16
N ARG A 23 -0.91 -0.97 -1.21
CA ARG A 23 0.37 -1.69 -1.13
C ARG A 23 1.52 -0.85 -0.56
N PHE A 24 1.42 0.47 -0.62
CA PHE A 24 2.43 1.39 -0.11
C PHE A 24 2.20 1.81 1.35
N ALA A 25 1.08 1.43 1.99
CA ALA A 25 0.73 1.88 3.34
C ALA A 25 1.82 1.60 4.39
N GLY A 26 2.58 0.50 4.26
CA GLY A 26 3.68 0.16 5.17
C GLY A 26 4.97 0.98 4.98
N ARG A 27 5.09 1.73 3.87
CA ARG A 27 6.29 2.54 3.54
C ARG A 27 5.97 4.02 3.25
N CYS A 28 4.69 4.38 3.17
CA CYS A 28 4.26 5.72 2.82
C CYS A 28 4.30 6.65 4.04
N PRO A 29 4.97 7.82 3.97
CA PRO A 29 4.99 8.78 5.08
C PRO A 29 3.65 9.52 5.27
N LEU A 30 2.78 9.50 4.26
CA LEU A 30 1.45 10.14 4.26
C LEU A 30 0.32 9.12 4.45
N VAL A 31 0.60 7.98 5.08
CA VAL A 31 -0.37 6.91 5.27
C VAL A 31 -1.56 7.39 6.12
N MET A 32 -2.76 7.07 5.65
CA MET A 32 -4.03 7.28 6.36
C MET A 32 -4.63 5.92 6.74
N ASP A 33 -5.59 5.88 7.65
CA ASP A 33 -6.23 4.62 8.06
C ASP A 33 -6.95 3.93 6.89
N VAL A 34 -7.54 4.70 5.97
CA VAL A 34 -8.13 4.18 4.73
C VAL A 34 -7.12 3.45 3.84
N CYS A 35 -5.84 3.85 3.88
CA CYS A 35 -4.79 3.22 3.09
C CYS A 35 -4.49 1.78 3.55
N LYS A 36 -4.80 1.40 4.79
CA LYS A 36 -4.54 0.05 5.33
C LYS A 36 -5.68 -0.94 5.08
N THR A 37 -6.82 -0.45 4.58
CA THR A 37 -8.05 -1.24 4.50
C THR A 37 -8.67 -1.20 3.09
N VAL A 38 -8.53 -0.08 2.38
CA VAL A 38 -9.15 0.14 1.07
C VAL A 38 -8.10 0.35 0.00
N VAL A 39 -8.27 -0.31 -1.14
CA VAL A 39 -7.40 -0.11 -2.32
C VAL A 39 -7.77 1.23 -2.97
N PRO A 40 -6.81 2.13 -3.19
CA PRO A 40 -7.12 3.40 -3.84
C PRO A 40 -7.62 3.17 -5.27
N PRO A 41 -8.60 3.97 -5.75
CA PRO A 41 -9.05 3.91 -7.13
C PRO A 41 -7.96 4.45 -8.07
N ASP A 42 -8.11 4.16 -9.35
CA ASP A 42 -7.29 4.74 -10.41
C ASP A 42 -7.86 6.12 -10.79
N ILE A 43 -7.01 7.15 -10.70
CA ILE A 43 -7.35 8.57 -10.82
C ILE A 43 -6.51 9.11 -11.97
N ALA A 44 -7.14 9.66 -13.01
CA ALA A 44 -6.41 10.36 -14.07
C ALA A 44 -6.23 11.82 -13.64
N ILE A 45 -4.98 12.25 -13.47
CA ILE A 45 -4.62 13.65 -13.23
C ILE A 45 -3.77 14.09 -14.42
N ASP A 46 -4.29 15.04 -15.19
CA ASP A 46 -3.74 15.42 -16.50
C ASP A 46 -3.55 14.20 -17.42
N ASP A 47 -2.30 13.81 -17.70
CA ASP A 47 -1.93 12.66 -18.55
C ASP A 47 -1.32 11.51 -17.72
N VAL A 48 -1.48 11.54 -16.39
CA VAL A 48 -0.88 10.57 -15.46
C VAL A 48 -1.97 9.82 -14.68
N LEU A 49 -1.83 8.50 -14.64
CA LEU A 49 -2.67 7.65 -13.79
C LEU A 49 -2.06 7.55 -12.38
N VAL A 50 -2.80 8.07 -11.40
CA VAL A 50 -2.45 8.07 -9.98
C VAL A 50 -3.33 7.08 -9.23
N LYS A 51 -2.75 6.31 -8.32
CA LYS A 51 -3.48 5.34 -7.50
C LYS A 51 -3.27 5.63 -6.01
N CYS A 52 -3.85 6.72 -5.53
CA CYS A 52 -3.62 7.24 -4.18
C CYS A 52 -4.86 7.93 -3.59
N HIS A 53 -5.21 7.60 -2.34
CA HIS A 53 -6.34 8.19 -1.60
C HIS A 53 -6.19 9.68 -1.32
N LEU A 54 -4.99 10.23 -1.40
CA LEU A 54 -4.77 11.67 -1.23
C LEU A 54 -5.39 12.48 -2.37
N TYR A 55 -5.35 11.91 -3.58
CA TYR A 55 -5.72 12.58 -4.82
C TYR A 55 -7.16 12.27 -5.27
N THR A 56 -7.90 11.43 -4.54
CA THR A 56 -9.26 11.04 -4.93
C THR A 56 -10.23 12.21 -5.00
N LYS A 57 -9.98 13.27 -4.22
CA LYS A 57 -10.82 14.49 -4.23
C LYS A 57 -10.52 15.42 -5.42
N GLU A 58 -9.37 15.26 -6.05
CA GLU A 58 -8.92 16.13 -7.14
C GLU A 58 -9.44 15.68 -8.51
N ALA A 59 -9.81 14.39 -8.66
CA ALA A 59 -10.48 13.90 -9.88
C ALA A 59 -11.99 14.18 -9.94
N GLU A 60 -12.59 14.73 -8.88
CA GLU A 60 -14.01 15.10 -8.85
C GLU A 60 -14.27 16.57 -9.20
N ALA A 61 -13.21 17.34 -9.55
CA ALA A 61 -13.26 18.75 -9.93
C ALA A 61 -13.02 18.94 -11.43
#